data_AF-A0A9X1QFS2-F1
#
_entry.id   AF-A0A9X1QFS2-F1
#
_cell.length_a   1.000
_cell.length_b   1.000
_cell.length_c   1.000
_cell.angle_alpha   90.00
_cell.angle_beta   90.00
_cell.angle_gamma   90.00
#
_symmetry.space_group_name_H-M   'P 1'
#
loop_
_entity.id
_entity.type
_entity.pdbx_description
1 polymer ?
#
loop_
_entity_poly.entity_id
_entity_poly.type
_entity_poly.pdbx_seq_one_letter_code
_entity_poly.pdbx_strand_id
1 'polypeptide(L)'
;MFQSIIAIFETNEEAQKAKHALISHGFDLSQIEVNYNVDVEDDRSTDGQQTATTEHDAPEEDSGSVVTVRTNNMQESLDATTILEDCGAVDVNEFSAKPTSDPDPFFDPENLS
;
A
#
# COMPACT_ATOMS: atom_id res chain seq x y z
N MET A 1 -13.66 -3.05 -11.90
CA MET A 1 -12.19 -3.21 -11.89
C MET A 1 -11.78 -2.89 -10.47
N PHE A 2 -11.02 -3.77 -9.81
CA PHE A 2 -10.57 -3.49 -8.45
C PHE A 2 -9.36 -2.57 -8.52
N GLN A 3 -9.41 -1.47 -7.78
CA GLN A 3 -8.28 -0.55 -7.63
C GLN A 3 -7.88 -0.55 -6.16
N SER A 4 -6.58 -0.46 -5.90
CA SER A 4 -6.06 -0.35 -4.55
C SER A 4 -5.38 1.00 -4.42
N ILE A 5 -5.77 1.78 -3.41
CA ILE A 5 -5.13 3.05 -3.07
C ILE A 5 -4.17 2.78 -1.93
N ILE A 6 -2.91 3.14 -2.10
CA ILE A 6 -1.85 2.95 -1.12
C ILE A 6 -1.41 4.33 -0.67
N ALA A 7 -1.53 4.62 0.61
CA ALA A 7 -1.07 5.85 1.23
C ALA A 7 0.02 5.56 2.26
N ILE A 8 1.03 6.44 2.28
CA ILE A 8 2.14 6.39 3.22
C ILE A 8 2.00 7.57 4.18
N PHE A 9 2.13 7.31 5.46
CA PHE A 9 2.08 8.29 6.55
C PHE A 9 3.42 8.29 7.29
N GLU A 10 3.83 9.46 7.76
CA GLU A 10 5.05 9.57 8.60
C GLU A 10 4.81 8.95 9.97
N THR A 11 3.57 9.02 10.47
CA THR A 11 3.23 8.53 11.81
C THR A 11 2.11 7.48 11.81
N ASN A 12 2.16 6.61 12.82
CA ASN A 12 1.10 5.64 13.10
C ASN A 12 -0.23 6.31 13.46
N GLU A 13 -0.19 7.49 14.10
CA GLU A 13 -1.39 8.25 14.50
C GLU A 13 -2.20 8.73 13.28
N GLU A 14 -1.51 9.25 12.27
CA GLU A 14 -2.14 9.70 11.01
C GLU A 14 -2.78 8.53 10.26
N ALA A 15 -2.09 7.39 10.19
CA ALA A 15 -2.64 6.19 9.56
C ALA A 15 -3.88 5.64 10.28
N GLN A 16 -3.89 5.67 11.62
CA GLN A 16 -5.08 5.30 12.40
C GLN A 16 -6.24 6.26 12.18
N LYS A 17 -5.96 7.57 12.14
CA LYS A 17 -6.95 8.60 11.83
C LYS A 17 -7.55 8.38 10.45
N ALA A 18 -6.71 8.09 9.46
CA ALA A 18 -7.13 7.79 8.09
C ALA A 18 -8.02 6.55 8.02
N LYS A 19 -7.64 5.46 8.69
CA LYS A 19 -8.50 4.27 8.83
C LYS A 19 -9.87 4.61 9.42
N HIS A 20 -9.90 5.42 10.47
CA HIS A 20 -11.16 5.81 11.11
C HIS A 20 -12.03 6.66 10.17
N ALA A 21 -11.42 7.59 9.45
CA ALA A 21 -12.10 8.43 8.46
C ALA A 21 -12.69 7.59 7.32
N LEU A 22 -11.95 6.60 6.81
CA LEU A 22 -12.43 5.66 5.79
C LEU A 22 -13.66 4.88 6.29
N ILE A 23 -13.60 4.31 7.50
CA ILE A 23 -14.74 3.58 8.07
C ILE A 23 -15.95 4.52 8.25
N SER A 24 -15.72 5.74 8.71
CA SER A 24 -16.76 6.76 8.85
C SER A 24 -17.40 7.15 7.51
N HIS A 25 -16.65 7.04 6.41
CA HIS A 25 -17.13 7.32 5.06
C HIS A 25 -17.83 6.13 4.40
N GLY A 26 -17.93 4.99 5.10
CA GLY A 26 -18.65 3.80 4.65
C GLY A 26 -17.78 2.69 4.06
N PHE A 27 -16.46 2.79 4.13
CA PHE A 27 -15.56 1.71 3.72
C PHE A 27 -15.58 0.56 4.73
N ASP A 28 -15.61 -0.67 4.24
CA ASP A 28 -15.54 -1.85 5.10
C ASP A 28 -14.11 -2.06 5.63
N LEU A 29 -14.02 -2.55 6.88
CA LEU A 29 -12.75 -2.95 7.48
C LEU A 29 -12.01 -4.02 6.68
N SER A 30 -12.74 -4.85 5.92
CA SER A 30 -12.15 -5.87 5.04
C SER A 30 -11.48 -5.29 3.80
N GLN A 31 -11.79 -4.03 3.46
CA GLN A 31 -11.19 -3.30 2.34
C GLN A 31 -9.99 -2.48 2.78
N ILE A 32 -9.78 -2.27 4.08
CA ILE A 32 -8.75 -1.41 4.64
C ILE A 32 -7.69 -2.27 5.32
N GLU A 33 -6.47 -2.21 4.81
CA GLU A 33 -5.31 -2.85 5.38
C GLU A 33 -4.36 -1.76 5.90
N VAL A 34 -3.95 -1.85 7.16
CA VAL A 34 -2.98 -0.91 7.74
C VAL A 34 -1.80 -1.70 8.24
N ASN A 35 -0.64 -1.37 7.70
CA ASN A 35 0.63 -1.93 8.12
C ASN A 35 1.41 -0.88 8.90
N TYR A 36 1.58 -1.14 10.19
CA TYR A 36 2.38 -0.34 11.11
C TYR A 36 3.82 -0.90 11.11
N ASN A 37 4.82 -0.06 11.37
CA ASN A 37 6.24 -0.46 11.36
C ASN A 37 6.78 -0.78 9.95
N VAL A 38 6.49 0.04 8.94
CA VAL A 38 7.37 0.04 7.77
C VAL A 38 8.65 0.76 8.16
N ASP A 39 9.71 -0.03 8.41
CA ASP A 39 11.07 0.48 8.53
C ASP A 39 11.39 1.20 7.22
N VAL A 40 11.28 2.52 7.22
CA VAL A 40 11.82 3.36 6.16
C VAL A 40 13.30 3.44 6.50
N GLU A 41 14.07 2.42 6.10
CA GLU A 41 15.52 2.35 6.36
C GLU A 41 16.21 3.60 5.76
N ASP A 42 16.31 4.68 6.54
CA ASP A 42 17.35 5.71 6.38
C ASP A 42 18.55 5.26 7.24
N ASP A 43 19.17 4.13 6.87
CA ASP A 43 20.49 3.82 7.38
C ASP A 43 21.43 3.40 6.26
N ARG A 44 22.30 4.35 5.94
CA ARG A 44 23.55 4.10 5.25
C ARG A 44 24.36 3.05 6.04
N SER A 45 24.27 1.77 5.70
CA SER A 45 25.39 0.83 5.93
C SER A 45 25.29 -0.44 5.09
N THR A 46 26.18 -0.47 4.10
CA THR A 46 26.96 -1.60 3.60
C THR A 46 26.79 -2.99 4.25
N ASP A 47 26.66 -3.97 3.34
CA ASP A 47 27.19 -5.34 3.37
C ASP A 47 26.56 -6.39 4.32
N GLY A 48 25.72 -7.24 3.73
CA GLY A 48 25.75 -8.67 3.98
C GLY A 48 24.89 -9.20 5.14
N GLN A 49 24.10 -10.22 4.81
CA GLN A 49 23.45 -11.19 5.72
C GLN A 49 22.07 -10.85 6.30
N GLN A 50 21.06 -11.33 5.58
CA GLN A 50 20.00 -12.26 6.02
C GLN A 50 19.72 -12.45 7.53
N THR A 51 18.41 -12.39 7.85
CA THR A 51 17.64 -13.08 8.93
C THR A 51 17.88 -12.70 10.39
N ALA A 52 16.87 -12.12 11.04
CA ALA A 52 16.12 -12.74 12.16
C ALA A 52 15.06 -11.79 12.72
N THR A 53 13.82 -12.26 12.84
CA THR A 53 12.80 -11.71 13.73
C THR A 53 13.35 -11.70 15.16
N THR A 54 13.72 -10.54 15.69
CA THR A 54 14.05 -10.37 17.11
C THR A 54 13.50 -9.04 17.57
N GLU A 55 12.42 -9.17 18.36
CA GLU A 55 11.94 -8.23 19.36
C GLU A 55 12.99 -7.18 19.73
N HIS A 56 12.85 -5.98 19.20
CA HIS A 56 13.52 -4.79 19.71
C HIS A 56 12.47 -3.71 19.88
N ASP A 57 12.24 -3.41 21.16
CA ASP A 57 11.63 -2.22 21.72
C ASP A 57 12.38 -1.00 21.15
N ALA A 58 12.05 -0.59 19.93
CA ALA A 58 12.44 0.69 19.36
C ALA A 58 11.34 1.69 19.75
N PRO A 59 11.67 2.93 20.16
CA PRO A 59 10.65 3.92 20.48
C PRO A 59 9.72 4.07 19.26
N GLU A 60 8.47 3.65 19.43
CA GLU A 60 7.44 3.48 18.39
C GLU A 60 6.95 4.82 17.77
N GLU A 61 7.76 5.87 17.83
CA GLU A 61 7.33 7.25 17.58
C GLU A 61 7.71 7.78 16.17
N ASP A 62 8.53 7.06 15.40
CA ASP A 62 9.03 7.55 14.08
C ASP A 62 8.94 6.50 12.95
N SER A 63 8.21 5.40 13.16
CA SER A 63 8.02 4.40 12.11
C SER A 63 6.85 4.81 11.21
N GLY A 64 7.14 5.01 9.92
CA GLY A 64 6.11 5.24 8.91
C GLY A 64 5.04 4.15 8.91
N SER A 65 3.87 4.51 8.40
CA SER A 65 2.72 3.61 8.29
C SER A 65 2.20 3.58 6.87
N VAL A 66 1.74 2.41 6.42
CA VAL A 66 1.12 2.25 5.10
C VAL A 66 -0.33 1.84 5.25
N VAL A 67 -1.23 2.59 4.62
CA VAL A 67 -2.66 2.27 4.54
C VAL A 67 -2.98 1.88 3.11
N THR A 68 -3.49 0.67 2.90
CA THR A 68 -4.00 0.20 1.62
C THR A 68 -5.52 0.08 1.67
N VAL A 69 -6.21 0.69 0.71
CA VAL A 69 -7.66 0.70 0.60
C VAL A 69 -8.07 0.06 -0.72
N ARG A 70 -8.88 -0.99 -0.67
CA ARG A 70 -9.44 -1.64 -1.86
C ARG A 70 -10.77 -0.98 -2.25
N THR A 71 -10.81 -0.44 -3.45
CA THR A 71 -11.99 0.23 -4.00
C THR A 71 -12.54 -0.56 -5.18
N ASN A 72 -13.87 -0.56 -5.30
CA ASN A 72 -14.59 -1.29 -6.35
C ASN A 72 -14.93 -0.39 -7.53
N ASN A 73 -15.05 0.92 -7.27
CA ASN A 73 -15.49 1.94 -8.21
C ASN A 73 -14.57 3.17 -8.18
N MET A 74 -14.57 3.93 -9.27
CA MET A 74 -13.74 5.14 -9.39
C MET A 74 -14.11 6.23 -8.37
N GLN A 75 -15.38 6.31 -7.97
CA GLN A 75 -15.83 7.25 -6.94
C GLN A 75 -15.22 6.92 -5.57
N GLU A 76 -15.20 5.63 -5.20
CA GLU A 76 -14.55 5.17 -3.97
C GLU A 76 -13.03 5.41 -4.00
N SER A 77 -12.37 5.25 -5.17
CA SER A 77 -10.94 5.60 -5.33
C SER A 77 -10.68 7.08 -5.02
N LEU A 78 -11.51 7.97 -5.58
CA LEU A 78 -11.38 9.41 -5.38
C LEU A 78 -11.66 9.81 -3.92
N ASP A 79 -12.71 9.24 -3.32
CA ASP A 79 -13.07 9.49 -1.93
C ASP A 79 -11.96 9.00 -0.99
N ALA A 80 -11.46 7.78 -1.20
CA ALA A 80 -10.35 7.23 -0.42
C ALA A 80 -9.10 8.10 -0.54
N THR A 81 -8.71 8.49 -1.76
CA THR A 81 -7.55 9.37 -2.00
C THR A 81 -7.69 10.69 -1.24
N THR A 82 -8.85 11.35 -1.36
CA THR A 82 -9.13 12.62 -0.68
C THR A 82 -9.04 12.48 0.83
N ILE A 83 -9.58 11.39 1.40
CA ILE A 83 -9.54 11.12 2.85
C ILE A 83 -8.11 10.89 3.32
N LEU A 84 -7.32 10.12 2.56
CA LEU A 84 -5.94 9.80 2.89
C LEU A 84 -5.07 11.07 2.86
N GLU A 85 -5.22 11.91 1.84
CA GLU A 85 -4.54 13.21 1.74
C GLU A 85 -4.92 14.16 2.89
N ASP A 86 -6.21 14.28 3.24
CA ASP A 86 -6.68 15.12 4.35
C ASP A 86 -6.17 14.65 5.72
N CYS A 87 -5.88 13.34 5.83
CA CYS A 87 -5.32 12.75 7.04
C CYS A 87 -3.80 12.90 7.16
N GLY A 88 -3.13 13.52 6.19
CA GLY A 88 -1.68 13.77 6.23
C GLY A 88 -0.85 12.70 5.52
N ALA A 89 -1.42 11.99 4.54
CA ALA A 89 -0.61 11.09 3.72
C ALA A 89 0.48 11.87 2.99
N VAL A 90 1.73 11.41 3.15
CA VAL A 90 2.92 11.97 2.47
C VAL A 90 2.87 11.66 0.98
N ASP A 91 2.42 10.45 0.66
CA ASP A 91 2.33 9.96 -0.70
C ASP A 91 1.09 9.07 -0.82
N VAL A 92 0.36 9.24 -1.92
CA VAL A 92 -0.83 8.44 -2.24
C VAL A 92 -0.72 7.95 -3.67
N ASN A 93 -0.66 6.63 -3.83
CA ASN A 93 -0.55 5.96 -5.13
C ASN A 93 -1.80 5.13 -5.43
N GLU A 94 -2.26 5.20 -6.69
CA GLU A 94 -3.30 4.32 -7.23
C GLU A 94 -2.66 3.10 -7.92
N PHE A 95 -2.93 1.91 -7.39
CA PHE A 95 -2.56 0.65 -8.01
C PHE A 95 -3.79 -0.02 -8.64
N SER A 96 -3.84 0.02 -9.98
CA SER A 96 -4.77 -0.78 -10.76
C SER A 96 -4.08 -2.06 -11.21
N ALA A 97 -4.47 -3.20 -10.63
CA ALA A 97 -4.03 -4.50 -11.15
C ALA A 97 -4.58 -4.67 -12.57
N LYS A 98 -3.70 -4.50 -13.57
CA LYS A 98 -4.06 -4.81 -14.96
C LYS A 98 -4.38 -6.31 -15.01
N PRO A 99 -5.52 -6.73 -15.58
CA PRO A 99 -5.66 -8.13 -15.91
C PRO A 99 -4.51 -8.48 -16.85
N THR A 100 -3.71 -9.48 -16.47
CA THR A 100 -2.62 -10.02 -17.28
C THR A 100 -3.25 -10.60 -18.55
N SER A 101 -3.47 -9.74 -19.55
CA SER A 101 -3.66 -10.12 -20.93
C SER A 101 -2.33 -9.88 -21.62
N ASP A 102 -1.28 -10.52 -21.12
CA ASP A 102 -0.15 -10.85 -21.98
C ASP A 102 -0.70 -11.92 -22.94
N PRO A 103 -0.81 -11.65 -24.25
CA PRO A 103 -1.02 -12.74 -25.19
C PRO A 103 0.21 -13.63 -25.06
N ASP A 104 0.03 -14.87 -24.63
CA ASP A 104 1.07 -15.90 -24.74
C ASP A 104 1.73 -15.77 -26.11
N PRO A 105 3.07 -15.71 -26.21
CA PRO A 105 3.71 -15.79 -27.51
C PRO A 105 3.29 -17.11 -28.12
N PHE A 106 2.41 -17.04 -29.12
CA PHE A 106 1.99 -18.16 -29.93
C PHE A 106 3.26 -18.68 -30.59
N PHE A 107 3.88 -19.71 -29.99
CA PHE A 107 4.96 -20.43 -30.62
C PHE A 107 4.35 -21.09 -31.84
N ASP A 108 4.61 -20.50 -33.00
CA ASP A 108 4.26 -21.04 -34.32
C ASP A 108 5.33 -22.09 -34.67
N PRO A 109 5.06 -23.41 -34.53
CA PRO A 109 6.05 -24.45 -34.78
C PRO A 109 6.36 -24.61 -36.28
N GLU A 110 5.68 -23.89 -37.18
CA GLU A 110 5.79 -24.08 -38.63
C GLU A 110 6.85 -23.20 -39.31
N ASN A 111 7.55 -22.31 -38.58
CA ASN A 111 8.66 -21.50 -39.15
C ASN A 111 10.04 -22.13 -38.94
N LEU A 112 10.11 -23.45 -39.06
CA LEU A 112 11.34 -24.24 -39.14
C LEU A 112 11.27 -25.09 -40.42
N SER A 113 11.46 -24.45 -41.58
CA SER A 113 11.70 -25.12 -42.86
C SER A 113 12.55 -24.26 -43.78
#